data_AF-A0A7W1KP41-F1
#
_entry.id   AF-A0A7W1KP41-F1
#
_cell.length_a   1.000
_cell.length_b   1.000
_cell.length_c   1.000
_cell.angle_alpha   90.00
_cell.angle_beta   90.00
_cell.angle_gamma   90.00
#
_symmetry.space_group_name_H-M   'P 1'
#
loop_
_entity.id
_entity.type
_entity.pdbx_description
1 polymer ?
#
loop_
_entity_poly.entity_id
_entity_poly.type
_entity_poly.pdbx_seq_one_letter_code
_entity_poly.pdbx_strand_id
1 'polypeptide(L)'
;MGTRWKIAIAFFAVYVFWGMTYLAMRVAVEQIPPYLMAGSRFVLAGMILFVWARGRGDPAPTAQHWRAAAVVGAFLLLGGNASVA
;
A
#
# COMPACT_ATOMS: atom_id res chain seq x y z
N MET A 1 11.90 -28.17 -4.78
CA MET A 1 12.34 -27.09 -3.85
C MET A 1 11.83 -27.38 -2.45
N GLY A 2 12.72 -27.67 -1.50
CA GLY A 2 12.34 -27.89 -0.10
C GLY A 2 11.79 -26.63 0.56
N THR A 3 10.95 -26.79 1.59
CA THR A 3 10.24 -25.70 2.30
C THR A 3 11.18 -24.58 2.76
N ARG A 4 12.41 -24.92 3.18
CA ARG A 4 13.43 -23.94 3.62
C ARG A 4 13.84 -22.95 2.51
N TRP A 5 13.97 -23.42 1.27
CA TRP A 5 14.31 -22.56 0.14
C TRP A 5 13.17 -21.60 -0.23
N LYS A 6 11.91 -22.06 -0.12
CA LYS A 6 10.75 -21.20 -0.32
C LYS A 6 10.70 -20.08 0.73
N ILE A 7 11.00 -20.41 2.00
CA ILE A 7 11.09 -19.44 3.09
C ILE A 7 12.19 -18.42 2.83
N ALA A 8 13.40 -18.86 2.45
CA ALA A 8 14.52 -17.97 2.17
C ALA A 8 14.20 -16.98 1.04
N ILE A 9 13.58 -17.45 -0.05
CA ILE A 9 13.15 -16.59 -1.17
C ILE A 9 12.04 -15.64 -0.73
N ALA A 10 11.08 -16.09 0.08
CA ALA A 10 10.04 -15.21 0.62
C ALA A 10 10.64 -14.07 1.47
N PHE A 11 11.59 -14.38 2.36
CA PHE A 11 12.30 -13.36 3.13
C PHE A 11 13.10 -12.42 2.25
N PHE A 12 13.84 -12.94 1.28
CA PHE A 12 14.58 -12.13 0.33
C PHE A 12 13.66 -11.15 -0.41
N ALA A 13 12.53 -11.63 -0.92
CA ALA A 13 11.55 -10.81 -1.61
C ALA A 13 10.99 -9.71 -0.67
N VAL A 14 10.61 -10.07 0.56
CA VAL A 14 10.15 -9.08 1.54
C VAL A 14 11.23 -8.02 1.77
N TYR A 15 12.47 -8.40 2.09
CA TYR A 15 13.54 -7.44 2.37
C TYR A 15 13.88 -6.53 1.19
N VAL A 16 13.94 -7.09 -0.02
CA VAL A 16 14.30 -6.30 -1.21
C VAL A 16 13.16 -5.37 -1.60
N PHE A 17 11.93 -5.88 -1.73
CA PHE A 17 10.81 -5.05 -2.18
C PHE A 17 10.39 -4.03 -1.13
N TRP A 18 10.32 -4.40 0.16
CA TRP A 18 10.04 -3.42 1.21
C TRP A 18 11.20 -2.46 1.41
N GLY A 19 12.45 -2.94 1.42
CA GLY A 19 13.63 -2.09 1.57
C GLY A 19 13.71 -1.03 0.47
N MET A 20 13.45 -1.41 -0.78
CA MET A 20 13.42 -0.48 -1.92
C MET A 20 12.33 0.58 -1.75
N THR A 21 11.16 0.23 -1.21
CA THR A 21 10.10 1.22 -0.97
C THR A 21 10.48 2.25 0.08
N TYR A 22 11.20 1.86 1.15
CA TYR A 22 11.72 2.81 2.13
C TYR A 22 12.77 3.74 1.54
N LEU A 23 13.68 3.20 0.72
CA LEU A 23 14.66 4.01 0.02
C LEU A 23 13.99 5.04 -0.91
N ALA A 24 12.98 4.61 -1.67
CA ALA A 24 12.22 5.50 -2.55
C ALA A 24 11.45 6.58 -1.77
N MET A 25 10.84 6.22 -0.62
CA MET A 25 10.19 7.19 0.26
C MET A 25 11.17 8.23 0.76
N ARG A 26 12.33 7.81 1.29
CA ARG A 26 13.36 8.72 1.79
C ARG A 26 13.76 9.78 0.76
N VAL A 27 13.95 9.38 -0.50
CA VAL A 27 14.31 10.32 -1.58
C VAL A 27 13.11 11.19 -1.98
N ALA A 28 11.91 10.61 -2.08
CA ALA A 28 10.72 11.34 -2.49
C ALA A 28 10.30 12.42 -1.50
N VAL A 29 10.46 12.17 -0.19
CA VAL A 29 10.07 13.14 0.85
C VAL A 29 10.95 14.39 0.91
N GLU A 30 12.12 14.37 0.27
CA GLU A 30 12.95 15.56 0.09
C GLU A 30 12.26 16.62 -0.79
N GLN A 31 11.34 16.19 -1.66
CA GLN A 31 10.66 17.07 -2.64
C GLN A 31 9.14 17.13 -2.44
N ILE A 32 8.55 16.08 -1.85
CA ILE A 32 7.09 15.92 -1.69
C ILE A 32 6.78 15.73 -0.21
N PRO A 33 5.84 16.48 0.39
CA PRO A 33 5.47 16.28 1.79
C PRO A 33 5.07 14.81 2.08
N PRO A 34 5.52 14.21 3.19
CA PRO A 34 5.35 12.78 3.48
C PRO A 34 3.90 12.28 3.38
N TYR A 35 2.95 13.02 3.95
CA TYR A 35 1.53 12.66 3.89
C TYR A 35 0.94 12.72 2.48
N LEU A 36 1.41 13.66 1.65
CA LEU A 36 0.96 13.78 0.26
C LEU A 36 1.55 12.65 -0.60
N MET A 37 2.82 12.31 -0.37
CA MET A 37 3.47 11.18 -1.03
C MET A 37 2.79 9.85 -0.66
N ALA A 38 2.59 9.58 0.64
CA ALA A 38 1.90 8.38 1.09
C ALA A 38 0.44 8.37 0.57
N GLY A 39 -0.29 9.47 0.74
CA GLY A 39 -1.70 9.59 0.34
C GLY A 39 -1.91 9.33 -1.15
N SER A 40 -1.10 9.96 -2.00
CA SER A 40 -1.18 9.75 -3.46
C SER A 40 -0.95 8.29 -3.85
N ARG A 41 -0.01 7.59 -3.22
CA ARG A 41 0.22 6.15 -3.45
C ARG A 41 -1.00 5.31 -3.10
N PHE A 42 -1.62 5.55 -1.93
CA PHE A 42 -2.82 4.82 -1.52
C PHE A 42 -4.02 5.11 -2.42
N VAL A 43 -4.20 6.37 -2.83
CA VAL A 43 -5.28 6.76 -3.75
C VAL A 43 -5.07 6.12 -5.12
N LEU A 44 -3.86 6.16 -5.68
CA LEU A 44 -3.53 5.51 -6.96
C LEU A 44 -3.77 4.00 -6.91
N ALA A 45 -3.26 3.32 -5.87
CA ALA A 45 -3.46 1.87 -5.71
C ALA A 45 -4.95 1.53 -5.54
N GLY A 46 -5.67 2.30 -4.71
CA GLY A 46 -7.10 2.12 -4.50
C GLY A 46 -7.92 2.32 -5.78
N MET A 47 -7.59 3.35 -6.59
CA MET A 47 -8.24 3.59 -7.87
C MET A 47 -8.00 2.44 -8.85
N ILE A 48 -6.76 1.96 -8.97
CA ILE A 48 -6.42 0.83 -9.85
C ILE A 48 -7.22 -0.42 -9.44
N LEU A 49 -7.23 -0.74 -8.15
CA LEU A 49 -7.97 -1.90 -7.63
C LEU A 49 -9.49 -1.74 -7.81
N PHE A 50 -10.01 -0.53 -7.58
CA PHE A 50 -11.43 -0.25 -7.77
C PHE A 50 -11.84 -0.42 -9.23
N VAL A 51 -11.11 0.20 -10.17
CA VAL A 51 -11.37 0.07 -11.61
C VAL A 51 -11.28 -1.39 -12.04
N TRP A 52 -10.27 -2.12 -11.57
CA TRP A 52 -10.10 -3.53 -11.88
C TRP A 52 -11.26 -4.39 -11.36
N ALA A 53 -11.67 -4.22 -10.09
CA ALA A 53 -12.80 -4.95 -9.52
C ALA A 53 -14.10 -4.66 -10.26
N ARG A 54 -14.36 -3.38 -10.58
CA ARG A 54 -15.53 -2.98 -11.37
C ARG A 54 -15.48 -3.56 -12.79
N GLY A 55 -14.31 -3.62 -13.42
CA GLY A 55 -14.09 -4.22 -14.73
C GLY A 55 -14.33 -5.73 -14.77
N ARG A 56 -14.16 -6.45 -13.65
CA ARG A 56 -14.51 -7.87 -13.53
C ARG A 56 -15.99 -8.14 -13.27
N GLY A 57 -16.79 -7.09 -13.05
CA GLY A 57 -18.21 -7.21 -12.70
C GLY A 57 -18.48 -7.40 -11.20
N ASP A 58 -17.48 -7.26 -10.33
CA ASP A 58 -17.68 -7.33 -8.87
C ASP A 58 -18.64 -6.22 -8.43
N PRO A 59 -19.61 -6.48 -7.53
CA PRO A 59 -20.61 -5.49 -7.13
C PRO A 59 -19.96 -4.21 -6.58
N ALA A 60 -20.59 -3.06 -6.83
CA ALA A 60 -20.08 -1.78 -6.34
C ALA A 60 -20.00 -1.78 -4.79
N PRO A 61 -18.96 -1.18 -4.19
CA PRO A 61 -18.83 -1.13 -2.75
C PRO A 61 -20.00 -0.39 -2.10
N THR A 62 -20.56 -0.97 -1.05
CA THR A 62 -21.63 -0.35 -0.26
C THR A 62 -21.08 0.79 0.60
N ALA A 63 -21.96 1.62 1.16
CA ALA A 63 -21.58 2.66 2.10
C ALA A 63 -20.82 2.12 3.32
N GLN A 64 -21.12 0.88 3.75
CA GLN A 64 -20.40 0.22 4.84
C GLN A 64 -18.95 -0.12 4.43
N HIS A 65 -18.74 -0.61 3.21
CA HIS A 65 -17.39 -0.87 2.69
C HIS A 65 -16.57 0.42 2.60
N TRP A 66 -17.18 1.52 2.13
CA TRP A 66 -16.50 2.82 2.08
C TRP A 66 -16.12 3.34 3.46
N ARG A 67 -17.00 3.23 4.46
CA ARG A 67 -16.68 3.62 5.84
C ARG A 67 -15.56 2.78 6.42
N ALA A 68 -15.61 1.45 6.26
CA ALA A 68 -14.56 0.56 6.72
C ALA A 68 -13.21 0.88 6.05
N ALA A 69 -13.21 1.07 4.73
CA ALA A 69 -12.01 1.45 3.97
C ALA A 69 -11.46 2.82 4.40
N ALA A 70 -12.32 3.80 4.68
CA ALA A 70 -11.89 5.11 5.18
C ALA A 70 -11.25 5.02 6.56
N VAL A 71 -11.83 4.24 7.48
CA VAL A 71 -11.27 4.03 8.83
C VAL A 71 -9.93 3.32 8.75
N VAL A 72 -9.86 2.17 8.05
CA VAL A 72 -8.62 1.39 7.89
C VAL A 72 -7.56 2.22 7.18
N GLY A 73 -7.91 2.89 6.09
CA GLY A 73 -7.01 3.76 5.33
C GLY A 73 -6.47 4.91 6.18
N ALA A 74 -7.29 5.56 6.99
CA ALA A 74 -6.87 6.64 7.88
C ALA A 74 -5.86 6.14 8.92
N PHE A 75 -6.12 5.01 9.58
CA PHE A 75 -5.16 4.43 10.53
C PHE A 75 -3.86 3.98 9.85
N LEU A 76 -3.94 3.38 8.65
CA LEU A 76 -2.77 2.98 7.88
C LEU A 76 -1.92 4.18 7.44
N LEU A 77 -2.55 5.30 7.09
CA LEU A 77 -1.85 6.51 6.67
C LEU A 77 -1.26 7.26 7.87
N LEU A 78 -2.08 7.58 8.87
CA LEU A 78 -1.71 8.46 9.98
C LEU A 78 -0.90 7.75 11.08
N GLY A 79 -1.18 6.48 11.33
CA GLY A 79 -0.52 5.71 12.39
C GLY A 79 0.66 4.87 11.91
N GLY A 80 0.63 4.39 10.65
CA GLY A 80 1.58 3.41 10.14
C GLY A 80 2.55 3.92 9.07
N ASN A 81 2.05 4.24 7.88
CA ASN A 81 2.90 4.43 6.70
C ASN A 81 3.50 5.84 6.61
N ALA A 82 2.74 6.89 6.94
CA ALA A 82 3.26 8.26 6.84
C ALA A 82 3.97 8.74 8.11
N SER A 83 3.78 8.05 9.25
CA SER A 83 4.53 8.29 10.49
C SER A 83 5.95 7.73 10.46
N VAL A 84 6.21 6.76 9.58
CA VAL A 84 7.51 6.09 9.39
C VAL A 84 8.24 6.60 8.15
N ALA A 85 7.55 7.32 7.26
CA ALA A 85 8.09 7.90 6.02
C ALA A 85 8.86 9.20 6.26
#